data_AF-A0A9D8M2D8-F1
#
_entry.id   AF-A0A9D8M2D8-F1
#
_cell.length_a   1.000
_cell.length_b   1.000
_cell.length_c   1.000
_cell.angle_alpha   90.00
_cell.angle_beta   90.00
_cell.angle_gamma   90.00
#
_symmetry.space_group_name_H-M   'P 1'
#
loop_
_entity.id
_entity.type
_entity.pdbx_description
1 polymer ?
#
loop_
_entity_poly.entity_id
_entity_poly.type
_entity_poly.pdbx_seq_one_letter_code
_entity_poly.pdbx_strand_id
1 'polypeptide(L)'
;MSKAKRETAAHLTYFVVQAYKAVKGMRGGISAEDPREARDHNHAMALFERLKPGRAGIVAFRRTGSPATGEFEDAVIIARHGRLPAEVDGLVDETELEADSWDLGEGDLKVA
;
A
#
# COMPACT_ATOMS: atom_id res chain seq x y z
N MET A 1 -16.55 -23.38 23.55
CA MET A 1 -16.37 -22.54 22.36
C MET A 1 -16.05 -21.14 22.84
N SER A 2 -14.75 -20.85 22.98
CA SER A 2 -14.28 -19.63 23.63
C SER A 2 -14.60 -18.42 22.77
N LYS A 3 -15.29 -17.45 23.37
CA LYS A 3 -15.49 -16.12 22.81
C LYS A 3 -14.14 -15.62 22.33
N ALA A 4 -14.05 -15.32 21.04
CA ALA A 4 -13.01 -14.48 20.46
C ALA A 4 -12.88 -13.26 21.37
N LYS A 5 -11.85 -13.28 22.20
CA LYS A 5 -11.36 -12.09 22.87
C LYS A 5 -10.90 -11.24 21.70
N ARG A 6 -11.80 -10.38 21.22
CA ARG A 6 -11.44 -9.23 20.40
C ARG A 6 -10.47 -8.47 21.29
N GLU A 7 -9.21 -8.85 21.23
CA GLU A 7 -8.14 -8.01 21.71
C GLU A 7 -8.34 -6.74 20.93
N THR A 8 -8.70 -5.69 21.67
CA THR A 8 -8.82 -4.32 21.20
C THR A 8 -7.41 -3.83 20.85
N ALA A 9 -6.69 -4.57 20.02
CA ALA A 9 -5.48 -4.12 19.40
C ALA A 9 -5.90 -2.94 18.54
N ALA A 10 -5.47 -1.74 18.93
CA ALA A 10 -5.66 -0.56 18.10
C ALA A 10 -4.99 -0.85 16.75
N HIS A 11 -5.81 -1.10 15.72
CA HIS A 11 -5.31 -1.32 14.37
C HIS A 11 -4.76 0.03 13.90
N LEU A 12 -3.44 0.15 13.87
CA LEU A 12 -2.77 1.37 13.44
C LEU A 12 -2.50 1.24 11.95
N THR A 13 -2.94 2.25 11.19
CA THR A 13 -2.66 2.35 9.77
C THR A 13 -1.44 3.23 9.57
N TYR A 14 -0.38 2.64 9.05
CA TYR A 14 0.85 3.34 8.72
C TYR A 14 0.84 3.68 7.24
N PHE A 15 1.21 4.91 6.92
CA PHE A 15 1.40 5.36 5.54
C PHE A 15 2.89 5.53 5.31
N VAL A 16 3.45 4.89 4.29
CA VAL A 16 4.88 4.93 4.01
C VAL A 16 5.12 5.27 2.55
N VAL A 17 6.02 6.21 2.33
CA VAL A 17 6.48 6.62 1.00
C VAL A 17 7.93 6.20 0.84
N GLN A 18 8.15 5.23 -0.04
CA GLN A 18 9.47 4.70 -0.37
C GLN A 18 9.91 5.24 -1.73
N ALA A 19 10.98 6.04 -1.74
CA ALA A 19 11.60 6.53 -2.96
C ALA A 19 12.77 5.64 -3.37
N TYR A 20 13.03 5.60 -4.68
CA TYR A 20 14.13 4.88 -5.30
C TYR A 20 14.94 5.83 -6.18
N LYS A 21 16.26 5.81 -6.01
CA LYS A 21 17.20 6.55 -6.86
C LYS A 21 17.90 5.60 -7.83
N ALA A 22 18.23 6.08 -9.02
CA ALA A 22 19.05 5.33 -9.94
C ALA A 22 20.48 5.26 -9.42
N VAL A 23 21.07 4.07 -9.42
CA VAL A 23 22.47 3.87 -9.05
C VAL A 23 23.33 4.09 -10.29
N LYS A 24 24.18 5.12 -10.24
CA LYS A 24 25.13 5.40 -11.31
C LYS A 24 26.18 4.28 -11.36
N GLY A 25 26.25 3.57 -12.49
CA GLY A 25 27.23 2.50 -12.72
C GLY A 25 26.65 1.09 -12.82
N MET A 26 25.36 0.91 -12.49
CA MET A 26 24.67 -0.38 -12.66
C MET A 26 23.50 -0.20 -13.63
N ARG A 27 23.52 -0.92 -14.75
CA ARG A 27 22.53 -0.76 -15.82
C ARG A 27 21.16 -1.20 -15.31
N GLY A 28 20.33 -0.22 -14.97
CA GLY A 28 19.01 -0.45 -14.37
C GLY A 28 19.02 -0.72 -12.87
N GLY A 29 20.14 -0.52 -12.18
CA GLY A 29 20.18 -0.58 -10.72
C GLY A 29 19.42 0.60 -10.10
N ILE A 30 18.45 0.28 -9.25
CA ILE A 30 17.77 1.24 -8.39
C ILE A 30 18.13 0.94 -6.94
N SER A 31 18.24 1.98 -6.13
CA SER A 31 18.52 1.87 -4.69
C SER A 31 17.38 2.53 -3.95
N ALA A 32 16.81 1.80 -2.99
CA ALA A 32 15.86 2.34 -2.04
C ALA A 32 16.54 3.45 -1.23
N GLU A 33 15.85 4.56 -1.04
CA GLU A 33 16.25 5.63 -0.14
C GLU A 33 15.57 5.50 1.23
N ASP A 34 15.76 6.47 2.11
CA ASP A 34 15.10 6.45 3.40
C ASP A 34 13.57 6.48 3.25
N PRO A 35 12.85 5.48 3.80
CA PRO A 35 11.40 5.49 3.81
C PRO A 35 10.89 6.68 4.62
N ARG A 36 9.85 7.33 4.12
CA ARG A 36 9.22 8.46 4.79
C ARG A 36 7.84 8.06 5.26
N GLU A 37 7.69 8.00 6.57
CA GLU A 37 6.39 7.79 7.21
C GLU A 37 5.53 9.04 7.04
N ALA A 38 4.34 8.86 6.49
CA ALA A 38 3.30 9.85 6.41
C ALA A 38 2.28 9.61 7.53
N ARG A 39 1.60 10.68 7.93
CA ARG A 39 0.60 10.64 9.00
C ARG A 39 -0.77 10.21 8.48
N ASP A 40 -1.00 10.42 7.19
CA ASP A 40 -2.30 10.28 6.54
C ASP A 40 -2.09 10.15 5.02
N HIS A 41 -3.16 9.74 4.33
CA HIS A 41 -3.19 9.54 2.88
C HIS A 41 -2.78 10.80 2.10
N ASN A 42 -3.31 11.98 2.47
CA ASN A 42 -3.01 13.22 1.76
C ASN A 42 -1.55 13.62 1.94
N HIS A 43 -1.00 13.43 3.14
CA HIS A 43 0.43 13.66 3.38
C HIS A 43 1.32 12.69 2.59
N ALA A 44 0.92 11.42 2.47
CA ALA A 44 1.63 10.43 1.64
C ALA A 44 1.65 10.88 0.16
N MET A 45 0.51 11.30 -0.38
CA MET A 45 0.38 11.81 -1.75
C MET A 45 1.19 13.10 -1.97
N ALA A 46 1.18 14.02 -1.00
CA ALA A 46 1.97 15.24 -1.07
C ALA A 46 3.49 14.95 -1.11
N LEU A 47 3.95 13.99 -0.30
CA LEU A 47 5.34 13.52 -0.34
C LEU A 47 5.69 12.83 -1.66
N PHE A 48 4.76 12.03 -2.18
CA PHE A 48 4.89 11.35 -3.46
C PHE A 48 5.09 12.32 -4.61
N GLU A 49 4.16 13.27 -4.81
CA GLU A 49 4.23 14.24 -5.90
C GLU A 49 5.46 15.16 -5.77
N ARG A 50 5.87 15.50 -4.55
CA ARG A 50 7.08 16.29 -4.32
C ARG A 50 8.36 15.57 -4.73
N LEU A 51 8.42 14.25 -4.54
CA LEU A 51 9.61 13.44 -4.82
C LEU A 51 9.65 12.95 -6.27
N LYS A 52 8.48 12.75 -6.88
CA LYS A 52 8.29 12.27 -8.27
C LYS A 52 9.27 12.85 -9.31
N PRO A 53 9.49 14.17 -9.44
CA PRO A 53 10.34 14.71 -10.51
C PRO A 53 11.84 14.43 -10.34
N GLY A 54 12.30 14.02 -9.16
CA GLY A 54 13.73 13.87 -8.85
C GLY A 54 14.20 12.43 -8.62
N ARG A 55 13.31 11.44 -8.73
CA ARG A 55 13.57 10.05 -8.35
C ARG A 55 13.39 9.11 -9.54
N ALA A 56 14.11 7.99 -9.51
CA ALA A 56 14.01 6.97 -10.55
C ALA A 56 12.72 6.15 -10.41
N GLY A 57 12.24 5.97 -9.18
CA GLY A 57 10.95 5.41 -8.86
C GLY A 57 10.48 5.83 -7.48
N ILE A 58 9.19 5.72 -7.21
CA ILE A 58 8.59 6.02 -5.92
C ILE A 58 7.31 5.22 -5.76
N VAL A 59 7.08 4.71 -4.55
CA VAL A 59 5.86 4.02 -4.16
C VAL A 59 5.36 4.58 -2.84
N ALA A 60 4.08 4.86 -2.77
CA ALA A 60 3.34 5.15 -1.56
C ALA A 60 2.42 3.98 -1.28
N PHE A 61 2.46 3.43 -0.07
CA PHE A 61 1.59 2.35 0.34
C PHE A 61 1.12 2.58 1.77
N ARG A 62 -0.02 2.00 2.12
CA ARG A 62 -0.49 1.90 3.51
C ARG A 62 -0.44 0.46 3.96
N ARG A 63 -0.17 0.28 5.25
CA ARG A 63 -0.29 -1.03 5.90
C ARG A 63 -0.99 -0.84 7.22
N THR A 64 -2.05 -1.61 7.43
CA THR A 64 -2.77 -1.63 8.70
C THR A 64 -2.29 -2.82 9.51
N GLY A 65 -2.04 -2.64 10.79
CA GLY A 65 -1.58 -3.71 11.64
C GLY A 65 -1.65 -3.38 13.12
N SER A 66 -1.38 -4.40 13.92
CA SER A 66 -1.29 -4.29 15.36
C SER A 66 0.18 -4.29 15.77
N PRO A 67 0.74 -3.15 16.19
CA PRO A 67 2.12 -3.14 16.71
C PRO A 67 2.26 -3.94 18.01
N ALA A 68 1.15 -4.23 18.70
CA ALA A 68 1.13 -5.03 19.92
C ALA A 68 1.32 -6.53 19.64
N THR A 69 0.79 -7.03 18.51
CA THR A 69 0.88 -8.46 18.14
C THR A 69 1.95 -8.71 17.07
N GLY A 70 2.45 -7.65 16.42
CA GLY A 70 3.39 -7.77 15.30
C GLY A 70 2.74 -8.28 14.01
N GLU A 71 1.41 -8.45 14.03
CA GLU A 71 0.62 -8.84 12.87
C GLU A 71 0.33 -7.58 12.04
N PHE A 72 0.75 -7.63 10.79
CA PHE A 72 0.47 -6.60 9.82
C PHE A 72 -0.24 -7.23 8.64
N GLU A 73 -1.31 -6.59 8.20
CA GLU A 73 -2.02 -6.94 6.99
C GLU A 73 -1.14 -6.67 5.76
N ASP A 74 -1.58 -7.13 4.59
CA ASP A 74 -0.92 -6.83 3.34
C ASP A 74 -0.82 -5.33 3.07
N ALA A 75 0.30 -4.93 2.46
CA ALA A 75 0.53 -3.54 2.09
C ALA A 75 -0.31 -3.19 0.85
N VAL A 76 -1.13 -2.16 0.98
CA VAL A 76 -1.95 -1.64 -0.11
C VAL A 76 -1.23 -0.48 -0.77
N ILE A 77 -0.92 -0.60 -2.06
CA ILE A 77 -0.31 0.50 -2.82
C ILE A 77 -1.36 1.58 -3.04
N ILE A 78 -0.99 2.81 -2.66
CA ILE A 78 -1.77 4.04 -2.90
C ILE A 78 -1.39 4.63 -4.25
N ALA A 79 -0.08 4.73 -4.50
CA ALA A 79 0.44 5.28 -5.73
C ALA A 79 1.83 4.73 -6.02
N ARG A 80 2.11 4.46 -7.29
CA ARG A 80 3.43 4.08 -7.78
C ARG A 80 3.82 4.91 -9.01
N HIS A 81 5.10 5.25 -9.13
CA HIS A 81 5.62 5.97 -10.29
C HIS A 81 7.07 5.61 -10.59
N GLY A 82 7.42 5.57 -11.87
CA GLY A 82 8.78 5.32 -12.34
C GLY A 82 9.17 3.84 -12.26
N ARG A 83 10.46 3.58 -12.09
CA ARG A 83 11.03 2.23 -12.06
C ARG A 83 11.10 1.71 -10.63
N LEU A 84 10.34 0.66 -10.35
CA LEU A 84 10.27 -0.02 -9.07
C LEU A 84 10.86 -1.44 -9.15
N PRO A 85 11.24 -2.05 -8.00
CA PRO A 85 11.63 -3.45 -7.95
C PRO A 85 10.45 -4.35 -8.32
N ALA A 86 10.72 -5.53 -8.88
CA ALA A 86 9.69 -6.51 -9.23
C ALA A 86 8.83 -6.92 -8.02
N GLU A 87 9.40 -6.92 -6.81
CA GLU A 87 8.70 -7.20 -5.56
C GLU A 87 7.59 -6.18 -5.25
N VAL A 88 7.81 -4.90 -5.61
CA VAL A 88 6.81 -3.84 -5.43
C VAL A 88 5.80 -3.85 -6.58
N ASP A 89 6.25 -4.22 -7.78
CA ASP A 89 5.40 -4.24 -8.96
C ASP A 89 4.28 -5.31 -8.87
N GLY A 90 4.54 -6.38 -8.11
CA GLY A 90 3.57 -7.46 -7.87
C GLY A 90 2.64 -7.27 -6.66
N LEU A 91 2.68 -6.13 -5.97
CA LEU A 91 1.75 -5.83 -4.86
C LEU A 91 0.43 -5.28 -5.39
N VAL A 92 -0.65 -5.58 -4.66
CA VAL A 92 -2.02 -5.19 -5.00
C VAL A 92 -2.19 -3.68 -4.84
N ASP A 93 -2.73 -3.04 -5.88
CA ASP A 93 -3.06 -1.61 -5.87
C ASP A 93 -4.43 -1.36 -5.22
N GLU A 94 -4.66 -0.21 -4.60
CA GLU A 94 -5.97 0.12 -4.01
C GLU A 94 -7.11 0.05 -5.03
N THR A 95 -6.81 0.31 -6.31
CA THR A 95 -7.77 0.20 -7.41
C THR A 95 -8.17 -1.24 -7.74
N GLU A 96 -7.36 -2.24 -7.35
CA GLU A 96 -7.67 -3.66 -7.53
C GLU A 96 -8.45 -4.24 -6.34
N LEU A 97 -8.35 -3.65 -5.15
CA LEU A 97 -9.13 -4.05 -3.98
C LEU A 97 -10.60 -3.64 -4.07
N GLU A 98 -10.94 -2.61 -4.86
CA GLU A 98 -12.34 -2.25 -5.16
C GLU A 98 -13.02 -3.22 -6.14
N ALA A 99 -12.26 -4.01 -6.91
CA ALA A 99 -12.84 -4.87 -7.95
C ALA A 99 -13.50 -6.15 -7.41
N ASP A 100 -13.22 -6.57 -6.17
CA ASP A 100 -13.84 -7.77 -5.57
C ASP A 100 -15.09 -7.45 -4.73
N SER A 101 -15.47 -6.18 -4.65
CA SER A 101 -16.69 -5.75 -3.99
C SER A 101 -17.73 -5.39 -5.05
N TRP A 102 -18.41 -6.42 -5.56
CA TRP A 102 -19.86 -6.51 -5.85
C TRP A 102 -20.16 -7.52 -6.99
N ASP A 103 -20.10 -8.81 -6.66
CA ASP A 103 -21.05 -9.79 -7.21
C ASP A 103 -21.93 -10.28 -6.04
N LEU A 104 -22.65 -9.33 -5.43
CA LEU A 104 -23.79 -9.68 -4.58
C LEU A 104 -24.98 -9.82 -5.53
N GLY A 105 -25.38 -11.07 -5.74
CA GLY A 105 -26.37 -11.50 -6.71
C GLY A 105 -27.61 -10.62 -6.76
N GLU A 106 -27.85 -10.05 -7.93
CA GLU A 106 -29.14 -9.50 -8.30
C GLU A 106 -29.76 -10.40 -9.37
N GLY A 107 -30.90 -11.01 -9.02
CA GLY A 107 -31.63 -12.01 -9.82
C GLY A 107 -31.55 -13.38 -9.18
N ASP A 108 -32.39 -13.74 -8.20
CA ASP A 108 -33.75 -14.14 -8.53
C ASP A 108 -34.67 -13.95 -7.31
N LEU A 109 -35.26 -12.77 -7.18
CA LEU A 109 -36.37 -12.49 -6.27
C LEU A 109 -37.64 -12.27 -7.11
N LYS A 110 -38.41 -13.35 -7.22
CA LYS A 110 -39.85 -13.46 -7.57
C LYS A 110 -40.30 -13.04 -8.98
N VAL A 111 -41.01 -13.98 -9.63
CA VAL A 111 -42.33 -13.89 -10.32
C VAL A 111 -42.37 -15.13 -11.25
N ALA A 112 -43.28 -16.10 -11.22
CA ALA A 112 -44.60 -16.29 -10.62
C ALA A 112 -44.82 -17.81 -10.40
#